data_AF-M9ZL77-F1
#
_entry.id   AF-M9ZL77-F1
#
_cell.length_a   1.000
_cell.length_b   1.000
_cell.length_c   1.000
_cell.angle_alpha   90.00
_cell.angle_beta   90.00
_cell.angle_gamma   90.00
#
_symmetry.space_group_name_H-M   'P 1'
#
loop_
_entity.id
_entity.type
_entity.pdbx_description
1 polymer ?
#
loop_
_entity_poly.entity_id
_entity_poly.type
_entity_poly.pdbx_seq_one_letter_code
_entity_poly.pdbx_strand_id
1 'polypeptide(L)'
;KPFVVILYLIYASFSFMGCLQISDGSNIVNLLASNSPSVSYALTQQKYFSNYSPVIGFYIYEPIEYWNSTVQEHLKTLSHGFNKISWMDNFFHYLRVVNVSASTKSDFITILKGSFLRSPEYQHFTEDIIFSKNRETDEYDIIASRMYLVARTTEKKREEVVELLEKLRPLMLINSIKFIAFNPTFVFMDRYSSSVISPILTSGFSVLTILILTFFLVINPLGNFWLILTVTSVELGVLGLMTLWNV
;
A
#
# COMPACT_ATOMS: atom_id res chain seq x y z
N LYS A 1 -27.26 15.16 43.83
CA LYS A 1 -27.74 15.58 42.48
C LYS A 1 -26.67 16.37 41.70
N PRO A 2 -26.15 17.52 42.17
CA PRO A 2 -25.16 18.30 41.40
C PRO A 2 -23.83 17.54 41.19
N PHE A 3 -23.40 16.77 42.18
CA PHE A 3 -22.18 15.95 42.08
C PHE A 3 -22.19 14.96 40.90
N VAL A 4 -23.33 14.29 40.64
CA VAL A 4 -23.44 13.32 39.54
C VAL A 4 -23.37 14.02 38.17
N VAL A 5 -23.98 15.20 38.06
CA VAL A 5 -23.93 16.00 36.83
C VAL A 5 -22.50 16.47 36.53
N ILE A 6 -21.77 16.92 37.55
CA ILE A 6 -20.37 17.33 37.41
C ILE A 6 -19.51 16.15 36.94
N LEU A 7 -19.68 14.97 37.55
CA LEU A 7 -18.93 13.77 37.19
C LEU A 7 -19.22 13.34 35.73
N TYR A 8 -20.47 13.44 35.30
CA TYR A 8 -20.86 13.17 33.93
C TYR A 8 -20.27 14.18 32.93
N LEU A 9 -20.23 15.47 33.27
CA LEU A 9 -19.60 16.50 32.41
C LEU A 9 -18.10 16.27 32.25
N ILE A 10 -17.42 15.83 33.32
CA ILE A 10 -16.01 15.44 33.26
C ILE A 10 -15.85 14.25 32.32
N TYR A 11 -16.64 13.19 32.50
CA TYR A 11 -16.63 12.02 31.62
C TYR A 11 -16.86 12.41 30.15
N ALA A 12 -17.88 13.21 29.85
CA ALA A 12 -18.20 13.65 28.50
C ALA A 12 -17.06 14.47 27.88
N SER A 13 -16.40 15.32 28.67
CA SER A 13 -15.25 16.13 28.21
C SER A 13 -14.05 15.26 27.83
N PHE A 14 -13.68 14.29 28.69
CA PHE A 14 -12.60 13.35 28.39
C PHE A 14 -12.93 12.45 27.19
N SER A 15 -14.16 11.97 27.12
CA SER A 15 -14.65 11.16 26.00
C SER A 15 -14.53 11.92 24.68
N PHE A 16 -15.02 13.16 24.64
CA PHE A 16 -14.92 14.02 23.46
C PHE A 16 -13.47 14.33 23.08
N MET A 17 -12.62 14.64 24.07
CA MET A 17 -11.19 14.86 23.85
C MET A 17 -10.51 13.63 23.25
N GLY A 18 -10.82 12.44 23.74
CA GLY A 18 -10.31 11.18 23.20
C GLY A 18 -10.77 10.92 21.77
N CYS A 19 -12.04 11.18 21.46
CA CYS A 19 -12.56 11.03 20.09
C CYS A 19 -11.84 11.94 19.08
N LEU A 20 -11.40 13.13 19.48
CA LEU A 20 -10.61 14.04 18.62
C LEU A 20 -9.18 13.54 18.35
N GLN A 21 -8.68 12.60 19.16
CA GLN A 21 -7.31 12.08 19.10
C GLN A 21 -7.24 10.68 18.48
N ILE A 22 -8.36 10.17 17.94
CA ILE A 22 -8.38 8.87 17.25
C ILE A 22 -7.38 8.90 16.11
N SER A 23 -6.41 7.98 16.15
CA SER A 23 -5.36 7.85 15.15
C SER A 23 -5.11 6.38 14.81
N ASP A 24 -4.61 6.13 13.59
CA ASP A 24 -4.21 4.81 13.12
C ASP A 24 -2.93 4.33 13.84
N GLY A 25 -3.07 3.85 15.08
CA GLY A 25 -1.95 3.46 15.96
C GLY A 25 -1.46 2.02 15.84
N SER A 26 -2.06 1.18 14.99
CA SER A 26 -1.72 -0.25 14.94
C SER A 26 -0.37 -0.49 14.23
N ASN A 27 0.69 -0.70 15.01
CA ASN A 27 1.92 -1.29 14.48
C ASN A 27 1.63 -2.76 14.11
N ILE A 28 2.07 -3.22 12.94
CA ILE A 28 1.90 -4.62 12.51
C ILE A 28 2.52 -5.60 13.53
N VAL A 29 3.50 -5.13 14.31
CA VAL A 29 4.11 -5.88 15.41
C VAL A 29 3.11 -6.20 16.52
N ASN A 30 2.08 -5.37 16.74
CA ASN A 30 1.07 -5.59 17.78
C ASN A 30 0.12 -6.75 17.47
N LEU A 31 0.14 -7.27 16.24
CA LEU A 31 -0.64 -8.45 15.84
C LEU A 31 0.06 -9.75 16.19
N LEU A 32 1.36 -9.68 16.44
CA LEU A 32 2.16 -10.85 16.75
C LEU A 32 1.89 -11.25 18.20
N ALA A 33 1.84 -12.56 18.45
CA ALA A 33 1.71 -13.07 19.80
C ALA A 33 2.81 -12.47 20.70
N SER A 34 2.40 -11.96 21.86
CA SER A 34 3.30 -11.37 22.84
C SER A 34 4.43 -12.35 23.18
N ASN A 35 5.67 -11.85 23.24
CA ASN A 35 6.88 -12.64 23.49
C ASN A 35 7.22 -13.72 22.43
N SER A 36 6.66 -13.64 21.22
CA SER A 36 7.10 -14.49 20.11
C SER A 36 8.44 -14.02 19.54
N PRO A 37 9.29 -14.94 19.02
CA PRO A 37 10.50 -14.58 18.30
C PRO A 37 10.23 -13.58 17.15
N SER A 38 9.06 -13.69 16.51
CA SER A 38 8.60 -12.80 15.44
C SER A 38 8.58 -11.32 15.84
N VAL A 39 8.24 -11.01 17.11
CA VAL A 39 8.29 -9.63 17.62
C VAL A 39 9.73 -9.12 17.65
N SER A 40 10.67 -9.93 18.15
CA SER A 40 12.08 -9.57 18.18
C SER A 40 12.65 -9.38 16.78
N TYR A 41 12.29 -10.26 15.83
CA TYR A 41 12.70 -10.12 14.43
C TYR A 41 12.16 -8.85 13.81
N ALA A 42 10.87 -8.55 13.97
CA ALA A 42 10.25 -7.37 13.38
C ALA A 42 10.83 -6.07 13.96
N LEU A 43 11.03 -6.00 15.28
CA LEU A 43 11.65 -4.84 15.94
C LEU A 43 13.10 -4.64 15.51
N THR A 44 13.87 -5.73 15.36
CA THR A 44 15.26 -5.69 14.89
C THR A 44 15.32 -5.21 13.44
N GLN A 45 14.46 -5.76 12.57
CA GLN A 45 14.34 -5.34 11.17
C GLN A 45 14.00 -3.86 11.06
N GLN A 46 13.01 -3.39 11.84
CA GLN A 46 12.61 -1.98 11.86
C GLN A 46 13.68 -1.06 12.45
N LYS A 47 14.54 -1.55 13.33
CA LYS A 47 15.59 -0.74 13.95
C LYS A 47 16.81 -0.59 13.04
N TYR A 48 17.23 -1.66 12.38
CA TYR A 48 18.51 -1.69 11.66
C TYR A 48 18.34 -1.65 10.13
N PHE A 49 17.18 -2.03 9.59
CA PHE A 49 16.96 -2.21 8.15
C PHE A 49 15.73 -1.44 7.62
N SER A 50 15.44 -0.28 8.21
CA SER A 50 14.29 0.58 7.83
C SER A 50 14.63 1.74 6.89
N ASN A 51 15.85 1.78 6.34
CA ASN A 51 16.32 2.86 5.46
C ASN A 51 15.82 2.72 4.01
N TYR A 52 15.15 1.60 3.72
CA TYR A 52 14.60 1.31 2.42
C TYR A 52 13.18 0.80 2.56
N SER A 53 12.35 1.09 1.56
CA SER A 53 11.04 0.48 1.42
C SER A 53 11.17 -1.04 1.22
N PRO A 54 10.11 -1.81 1.50
CA PRO A 54 9.97 -3.14 0.93
C PRO A 54 10.19 -3.10 -0.60
N VAL A 55 10.70 -4.19 -1.17
CA VAL A 55 10.93 -4.29 -2.61
C VAL A 55 9.59 -4.27 -3.34
N ILE A 56 9.39 -3.30 -4.22
CA ILE A 56 8.13 -3.12 -4.96
C ILE A 56 8.33 -3.71 -6.35
N GLY A 57 7.55 -4.72 -6.70
CA GLY A 57 7.48 -5.23 -8.06
C GLY A 57 6.63 -4.31 -8.92
N PHE A 58 7.21 -3.83 -10.02
CA PHE A 58 6.53 -3.09 -11.07
C PHE A 58 6.27 -4.06 -12.22
N TYR A 59 5.01 -4.45 -12.39
CA TYR A 59 4.56 -5.44 -13.35
C TYR A 59 3.91 -4.73 -14.53
N ILE A 60 4.59 -4.69 -15.66
CA ILE A 60 4.06 -4.19 -16.93
C ILE A 60 3.34 -5.37 -17.59
N TYR A 61 2.02 -5.30 -17.68
CA TYR A 61 1.18 -6.43 -18.10
C TYR A 61 0.61 -6.26 -19.52
N GLU A 62 1.07 -5.25 -20.25
CA GLU A 62 0.76 -5.05 -21.65
C GLU A 62 2.02 -5.01 -22.51
N PRO A 63 1.94 -5.44 -23.78
CA PRO A 63 3.06 -5.32 -24.71
C PRO A 63 3.42 -3.85 -24.90
N ILE A 64 4.70 -3.52 -24.71
CA ILE A 64 5.25 -2.18 -24.97
C ILE A 64 6.53 -2.29 -25.79
N GLU A 65 6.78 -1.26 -26.59
CA GLU A 65 7.94 -1.18 -27.48
C GLU A 65 9.18 -0.71 -26.72
N TYR A 66 9.86 -1.60 -26.00
CA TYR A 66 11.05 -1.25 -25.21
C TYR A 66 12.21 -0.67 -26.05
N TRP A 67 12.25 -0.93 -27.37
CA TRP A 67 13.21 -0.35 -28.30
C TRP A 67 12.90 1.11 -28.67
N ASN A 68 11.70 1.61 -28.37
CA ASN A 68 11.29 2.98 -28.65
C ASN A 68 11.82 3.95 -27.58
N SER A 69 12.48 5.04 -28.01
CA SER A 69 13.09 6.03 -27.11
C SER A 69 12.08 6.71 -26.18
N THR A 70 10.86 6.98 -26.67
CA THR A 70 9.81 7.62 -25.87
C THR A 70 9.35 6.72 -24.73
N VAL A 71 9.20 5.41 -25.00
CA VAL A 71 8.86 4.41 -23.98
C VAL A 71 9.98 4.30 -22.94
N GLN A 72 11.24 4.30 -23.38
CA GLN A 72 12.40 4.27 -22.47
C GLN A 72 12.43 5.50 -21.55
N GLU A 73 12.15 6.70 -22.08
CA GLU A 73 12.09 7.93 -21.29
C GLU A 73 10.93 7.92 -20.29
N HIS A 74 9.76 7.44 -20.69
CA HIS A 74 8.62 7.26 -19.78
C HIS A 74 8.95 6.30 -18.63
N LEU A 75 9.57 5.15 -18.92
CA LEU A 75 10.01 4.19 -17.90
C LEU A 75 11.08 4.76 -16.97
N LYS A 76 12.00 5.57 -17.50
CA LYS A 76 13.01 6.28 -16.70
C LYS A 76 12.38 7.31 -15.77
N THR A 77 11.34 8.00 -16.23
CA THR A 77 10.60 8.98 -15.44
C THR A 77 9.78 8.31 -14.34
N LEU A 78 9.08 7.21 -14.67
CA LEU A 78 8.32 6.39 -13.72
C LEU A 78 9.18 5.84 -12.58
N SER A 79 10.42 5.45 -12.89
CA SER A 79 11.36 4.88 -11.93
C SER A 79 12.31 5.91 -11.30
N HIS A 80 12.06 7.21 -11.55
CA HIS A 80 12.89 8.28 -11.01
C HIS A 80 12.83 8.33 -9.48
N GLY A 81 13.99 8.48 -8.83
CA GLY A 81 14.10 8.52 -7.37
C GLY A 81 14.10 7.15 -6.67
N PHE A 82 13.90 6.06 -7.42
CA PHE A 82 14.00 4.69 -6.90
C PHE A 82 15.38 4.09 -7.18
N ASN A 83 15.84 3.23 -6.26
CA ASN A 83 16.85 2.23 -6.56
C ASN A 83 16.20 1.10 -7.35
N LYS A 84 16.87 0.62 -8.39
CA LYS A 84 16.25 -0.23 -9.42
C LYS A 84 17.04 -1.51 -9.60
N ILE A 85 16.33 -2.63 -9.61
CA ILE A 85 16.81 -3.89 -10.13
C ILE A 85 15.96 -4.16 -11.36
N SER A 86 16.49 -3.76 -12.51
CA SER A 86 15.78 -3.74 -13.79
C SER A 86 16.60 -4.45 -14.85
N TRP A 87 15.99 -5.44 -15.51
CA TRP A 87 16.59 -6.11 -16.66
C TRP A 87 16.91 -5.12 -17.79
N MET A 88 16.08 -4.07 -17.94
CA MET A 88 16.21 -3.09 -19.01
C MET A 88 17.43 -2.20 -18.82
N ASP A 89 17.67 -1.70 -17.60
CA ASP A 89 18.85 -0.87 -17.29
C ASP A 89 20.14 -1.68 -17.51
N ASN A 90 20.14 -2.94 -17.06
CA ASN A 90 21.26 -3.87 -17.26
C ASN A 90 21.47 -4.22 -18.74
N PHE A 91 20.38 -4.41 -19.50
CA PHE A 91 20.45 -4.68 -20.92
C PHE A 91 21.04 -3.51 -21.71
N PHE A 92 20.62 -2.27 -21.42
CA PHE A 92 21.22 -1.10 -22.07
C PHE A 92 22.67 -0.86 -21.64
N HIS A 93 23.04 -1.19 -20.40
CA HIS A 93 24.43 -1.19 -19.98
C HIS A 93 25.24 -2.22 -20.77
N TYR A 94 24.74 -3.45 -20.89
CA TYR A 94 25.33 -4.51 -21.69
C TYR A 94 25.55 -4.10 -23.16
N LEU A 95 24.53 -3.51 -23.80
CA LEU A 95 24.63 -3.00 -25.17
C LEU A 95 25.76 -1.96 -25.35
N ARG A 96 25.96 -1.08 -24.36
CA ARG A 96 27.07 -0.10 -24.38
C ARG A 96 28.43 -0.77 -24.23
N VAL A 97 28.54 -1.79 -23.36
CA VAL A 97 29.79 -2.52 -23.13
C VAL A 97 30.19 -3.31 -24.37
N VAL A 98 29.24 -3.96 -25.03
CA VAL A 98 29.47 -4.73 -26.27
C VAL A 98 29.52 -3.83 -27.52
N ASN A 99 29.21 -2.53 -27.36
CA ASN A 99 29.20 -1.52 -28.41
C ASN A 99 28.25 -1.85 -29.59
N VAL A 100 27.04 -2.30 -29.27
CA VAL A 100 25.99 -2.65 -30.24
C VAL A 100 24.73 -1.81 -29.98
N SER A 101 24.11 -1.31 -31.04
CA SER A 101 22.81 -0.61 -30.97
C SER A 101 21.66 -1.55 -31.29
N ALA A 102 20.59 -1.50 -30.52
CA ALA A 102 19.37 -2.29 -30.71
C ALA A 102 18.15 -1.38 -30.95
N SER A 103 18.15 -0.67 -32.08
CA SER A 103 17.13 0.34 -32.39
C SER A 103 15.85 -0.23 -33.02
N THR A 104 15.94 -1.45 -33.58
CA THR A 104 14.79 -2.15 -34.17
C THR A 104 14.31 -3.25 -33.24
N LYS A 105 13.02 -3.61 -33.37
CA LYS A 105 12.41 -4.74 -32.65
C LYS A 105 13.22 -6.03 -32.82
N SER A 106 13.55 -6.38 -34.07
CA SER A 106 14.24 -7.63 -34.38
C SER A 106 15.62 -7.70 -33.73
N ASP A 107 16.41 -6.63 -33.84
CA ASP A 107 17.74 -6.57 -33.23
C ASP A 107 17.65 -6.63 -31.70
N PHE A 108 16.72 -5.86 -31.12
CA PHE A 108 16.49 -5.83 -29.67
C PHE A 108 16.18 -7.22 -29.12
N ILE A 109 15.21 -7.90 -29.70
CA ILE A 109 14.77 -9.22 -29.23
C ILE A 109 15.84 -10.28 -29.48
N THR A 110 16.54 -10.22 -30.61
CA THR A 110 17.61 -11.16 -30.95
C THR A 110 18.78 -11.06 -29.97
N ILE A 111 19.23 -9.84 -29.67
CA ILE A 111 20.33 -9.64 -28.71
C ILE A 111 19.87 -9.96 -27.29
N LEU A 112 18.67 -9.51 -26.90
CA LEU A 112 18.12 -9.76 -25.57
C LEU A 112 18.02 -11.26 -25.28
N LYS A 113 17.37 -12.03 -26.15
CA LYS A 113 17.13 -13.45 -25.94
C LYS A 113 18.32 -14.33 -26.33
N GLY A 114 19.04 -13.96 -27.38
CA GLY A 114 20.11 -14.77 -27.96
C GLY A 114 21.46 -14.58 -27.27
N SER A 115 21.68 -13.44 -26.61
CA SER A 115 22.98 -13.09 -26.02
C SER A 115 22.88 -12.68 -24.55
N PHE A 116 22.11 -11.63 -24.24
CA PHE A 116 22.02 -11.09 -22.88
C PHE A 116 21.47 -12.12 -21.89
N LEU A 117 20.26 -12.66 -22.11
CA LEU A 117 19.62 -13.63 -21.21
C LEU A 117 20.33 -14.99 -21.17
N ARG A 118 21.22 -15.28 -22.11
CA ARG A 118 22.06 -16.50 -22.09
C ARG A 118 23.36 -16.33 -21.32
N SER A 119 23.76 -15.09 -21.04
CA SER A 119 24.97 -14.80 -20.29
C SER A 119 24.72 -15.13 -18.81
N PRO A 120 25.62 -15.89 -18.14
CA PRO A 120 25.41 -16.32 -16.74
C PRO A 120 25.12 -15.17 -15.77
N GLU A 121 25.71 -14.00 -16.01
CA GLU A 121 25.51 -12.79 -15.20
C GLU A 121 24.07 -12.27 -15.24
N TYR A 122 23.38 -12.39 -16.38
CA TYR A 122 22.05 -11.80 -16.61
C TYR A 122 20.94 -12.85 -16.73
N GLN A 123 21.27 -14.12 -16.65
CA GLN A 123 20.32 -15.23 -16.82
C GLN A 123 19.12 -15.14 -15.87
N HIS A 124 19.31 -14.62 -14.66
CA HIS A 124 18.26 -14.43 -13.66
C HIS A 124 17.11 -13.52 -14.13
N PHE A 125 17.36 -12.60 -15.07
CA PHE A 125 16.33 -11.75 -15.67
C PHE A 125 15.41 -12.50 -16.64
N THR A 126 15.69 -13.76 -16.98
CA THR A 126 14.81 -14.56 -17.85
C THR A 126 13.42 -14.70 -17.25
N GLU A 127 13.32 -14.82 -15.93
CA GLU A 127 12.05 -14.93 -15.20
C GLU A 127 11.33 -13.57 -15.04
N ASP A 128 11.98 -12.48 -15.42
CA ASP A 128 11.42 -11.13 -15.35
C ASP A 128 10.77 -10.68 -16.67
N ILE A 129 10.91 -11.46 -17.75
CA ILE A 129 10.43 -11.10 -19.09
C ILE A 129 9.63 -12.26 -19.69
N ILE A 130 8.38 -12.01 -20.06
CA ILE A 130 7.52 -13.00 -20.70
C ILE A 130 7.49 -12.74 -22.20
N PHE A 131 8.00 -13.72 -22.96
CA PHE A 131 7.98 -13.70 -24.42
C PHE A 131 6.82 -14.52 -24.98
N SER A 132 6.17 -14.00 -26.01
CA SER A 132 5.24 -14.73 -26.86
C SER A 132 5.82 -14.88 -28.25
N LYS A 133 5.59 -16.02 -28.92
CA LYS A 133 5.97 -16.22 -30.32
C LYS A 133 4.77 -15.98 -31.20
N ASN A 134 4.87 -15.02 -32.11
CA ASN A 134 3.87 -14.82 -33.15
C ASN A 134 4.00 -15.94 -34.18
N ARG A 135 2.92 -16.70 -34.39
CA ARG A 135 2.91 -17.86 -35.28
C ARG A 135 2.94 -17.49 -36.77
N GLU A 136 2.52 -16.26 -37.11
CA GLU A 136 2.42 -15.81 -38.49
C GLU A 136 3.73 -15.21 -39.00
N THR A 137 4.43 -14.46 -38.15
CA THR A 137 5.69 -13.78 -38.50
C THR A 137 6.94 -14.51 -38.00
N ASP A 138 6.77 -15.57 -37.20
CA ASP A 138 7.82 -16.28 -36.45
C ASP A 138 8.64 -15.40 -35.49
N GLU A 139 8.22 -14.15 -35.26
CA GLU A 139 8.88 -13.20 -34.38
C GLU A 139 8.49 -13.41 -32.90
N TYR A 140 9.35 -12.93 -32.00
CA TYR A 140 9.05 -12.90 -30.58
C TYR A 140 8.62 -11.50 -30.14
N ASP A 141 7.55 -11.45 -29.35
CA ASP A 141 7.02 -10.25 -28.71
C ASP A 141 7.21 -10.33 -27.19
N ILE A 142 7.43 -9.20 -26.53
CA ILE A 142 7.42 -9.11 -25.06
C ILE A 142 5.99 -8.76 -24.65
N ILE A 143 5.29 -9.71 -24.02
CA ILE A 143 3.88 -9.53 -23.64
C ILE A 143 3.72 -8.96 -22.24
N ALA A 144 4.68 -9.23 -21.36
CA ALA A 144 4.72 -8.69 -20.02
C ALA A 144 6.16 -8.69 -19.54
N SER A 145 6.48 -7.78 -18.63
CA SER A 145 7.75 -7.81 -17.91
C SER A 145 7.58 -7.27 -16.49
N ARG A 146 8.56 -7.53 -15.64
CA ARG A 146 8.63 -6.94 -14.32
C ARG A 146 9.99 -6.33 -14.05
N MET A 147 10.00 -5.33 -13.17
CA MET A 147 11.22 -4.77 -12.59
C MET A 147 10.98 -4.53 -11.10
N TYR A 148 12.05 -4.48 -10.32
CA TYR A 148 11.95 -4.25 -8.89
C TYR A 148 12.49 -2.87 -8.53
N LEU A 149 11.68 -2.10 -7.82
CA LEU A 149 12.02 -0.75 -7.35
C LEU A 149 12.05 -0.73 -5.83
N VAL A 150 12.99 0.04 -5.29
CA VAL A 150 13.17 0.24 -3.85
C VAL A 150 13.32 1.74 -3.60
N ALA A 151 12.42 2.32 -2.82
CA ALA A 151 12.53 3.71 -2.40
C ALA A 151 13.46 3.82 -1.20
N ARG A 152 14.25 4.90 -1.15
CA ARG A 152 14.98 5.26 0.06
C ARG A 152 14.01 5.97 1.01
N THR A 153 13.89 5.45 2.22
CA THR A 153 13.03 6.00 3.26
C THR A 153 13.86 6.76 4.28
N THR A 154 13.31 7.80 4.87
CA THR A 154 13.89 8.41 6.06
C THR A 154 13.59 7.55 7.29
N GLU A 155 14.36 7.71 8.37
CA GLU A 155 14.24 6.86 9.56
C GLU A 155 12.78 6.80 10.05
N LYS A 156 12.18 5.62 9.81
CA LYS A 156 10.87 5.17 10.29
C LYS A 156 9.71 6.12 9.96
N LYS A 157 8.96 5.77 8.92
CA LYS A 157 7.51 5.99 8.92
C LYS A 157 6.79 5.03 7.98
N ARG A 158 5.87 4.23 8.56
CA ARG A 158 4.79 3.55 7.83
C ARG A 158 4.09 4.55 6.90
N GLU A 159 3.92 5.79 7.37
CA GLU A 159 3.36 6.92 6.63
C GLU A 159 4.06 7.13 5.29
N GLU A 160 5.39 7.02 5.21
CA GLU A 160 6.12 7.20 3.94
C GLU A 160 5.80 6.08 2.94
N VAL A 161 5.65 4.84 3.42
CA VAL A 161 5.28 3.70 2.55
C VAL A 161 3.82 3.81 2.10
N VAL A 162 2.92 4.27 2.98
CA VAL A 162 1.53 4.56 2.61
C VAL A 162 1.45 5.73 1.63
N GLU A 163 2.18 6.81 1.88
CA GLU A 163 2.23 7.98 0.99
C GLU A 163 2.81 7.60 -0.39
N LEU A 164 3.83 6.74 -0.40
CA LEU A 164 4.38 6.19 -1.63
C LEU A 164 3.33 5.37 -2.40
N LEU A 165 2.56 4.53 -1.71
CA LEU A 165 1.45 3.79 -2.31
C LEU A 165 0.40 4.72 -2.91
N GLU A 166 -0.02 5.74 -2.17
CA GLU A 166 -0.99 6.74 -2.63
C GLU A 166 -0.48 7.52 -3.84
N LYS A 167 0.84 7.78 -3.94
CA LYS A 167 1.46 8.40 -5.12
C LYS A 167 1.55 7.47 -6.32
N LEU A 168 1.79 6.17 -6.10
CA LEU A 168 1.87 5.18 -7.19
C LEU A 168 0.49 4.85 -7.77
N ARG A 169 -0.57 4.87 -6.95
CA ARG A 169 -1.94 4.54 -7.37
C ARG A 169 -2.47 5.33 -8.58
N PRO A 170 -2.40 6.68 -8.63
CA PRO A 170 -2.84 7.43 -9.81
C PRO A 170 -1.94 7.17 -11.03
N LEU A 171 -0.64 6.92 -10.82
CA LEU A 171 0.28 6.60 -11.91
C LEU A 171 -0.04 5.27 -12.58
N MET A 172 -0.56 4.29 -11.84
CA MET A 172 -1.02 3.02 -12.43
C MET A 172 -2.28 3.18 -13.30
N LEU A 173 -3.09 4.22 -13.08
CA LEU A 173 -4.37 4.42 -13.76
C LEU A 173 -4.28 5.33 -14.98
N ILE A 174 -3.46 6.38 -14.90
CA ILE A 174 -3.47 7.50 -15.86
C ILE A 174 -2.34 7.37 -16.90
N ASN A 175 -1.34 6.53 -16.63
CA ASN A 175 -0.16 6.49 -17.48
C ASN A 175 -0.40 5.72 -18.80
N SER A 176 0.31 6.17 -19.85
CA SER A 176 0.40 5.50 -21.15
C SER A 176 0.86 4.05 -21.05
N ILE A 177 1.72 3.74 -20.08
CA ILE A 177 2.19 2.39 -19.78
C ILE A 177 1.30 1.82 -18.68
N LYS A 178 0.60 0.72 -18.98
CA LYS A 178 -0.22 0.03 -17.99
C LYS A 178 0.64 -0.90 -17.15
N PHE A 179 0.72 -0.61 -15.85
CA PHE A 179 1.51 -1.39 -14.90
C PHE A 179 0.80 -1.50 -13.55
N ILE A 180 1.20 -2.51 -12.78
CA ILE A 180 0.80 -2.71 -11.38
C ILE A 180 2.05 -2.62 -10.51
N ALA A 181 2.00 -1.81 -9.46
CA ALA A 181 3.01 -1.78 -8.41
C ALA A 181 2.54 -2.64 -7.23
N PHE A 182 3.31 -3.66 -6.85
CA PHE A 182 2.90 -4.62 -5.84
C PHE A 182 4.03 -5.07 -4.93
N ASN A 183 3.72 -5.18 -3.64
CA ASN A 183 4.49 -5.89 -2.63
C ASN A 183 3.48 -6.66 -1.74
N PRO A 184 3.77 -7.91 -1.33
CA PRO A 184 2.84 -8.68 -0.48
C PRO A 184 2.41 -7.97 0.81
N THR A 185 3.28 -7.12 1.37
CA THR A 185 2.99 -6.32 2.58
C THR A 185 1.85 -5.33 2.35
N PHE A 186 1.65 -4.86 1.12
CA PHE A 186 0.61 -3.87 0.79
C PHE A 186 -0.80 -4.40 1.06
N VAL A 187 -1.04 -5.70 0.87
CA VAL A 187 -2.33 -6.34 1.18
C VAL A 187 -2.68 -6.18 2.66
N PHE A 188 -1.68 -6.29 3.54
CA PHE A 188 -1.88 -6.07 4.96
C PHE A 188 -2.08 -4.59 5.24
N MET A 189 -1.23 -3.71 4.67
CA MET A 189 -1.32 -2.27 4.87
C MET A 189 -2.68 -1.67 4.45
N ASP A 190 -3.23 -2.09 3.31
CA ASP A 190 -4.54 -1.64 2.82
C ASP A 190 -5.68 -2.03 3.78
N ARG A 191 -5.65 -3.26 4.32
CA ARG A 191 -6.60 -3.68 5.36
C ARG A 191 -6.46 -2.85 6.63
N TYR A 192 -5.22 -2.53 7.04
CA TYR A 192 -4.98 -1.71 8.22
C TYR A 192 -5.41 -0.25 8.03
N SER A 193 -5.27 0.32 6.83
CA SER A 193 -5.76 1.67 6.54
C SER A 193 -7.28 1.81 6.71
N SER A 194 -8.02 0.70 6.62
CA SER A 194 -9.47 0.67 6.84
C SER A 194 -9.86 0.30 8.28
N SER A 195 -8.88 -0.01 9.13
CA SER A 195 -9.09 -0.57 10.47
C SER A 195 -9.66 0.42 11.48
N VAL A 196 -9.45 1.73 11.30
CA VAL A 196 -10.07 2.76 12.16
C VAL A 196 -11.46 3.16 11.64
N ILE A 197 -11.63 3.22 10.33
CA ILE A 197 -12.90 3.65 9.71
C ILE A 197 -14.00 2.61 9.94
N SER A 198 -13.69 1.31 9.84
CA SER A 198 -14.71 0.27 9.94
C SER A 198 -15.38 0.19 11.34
N PRO A 199 -14.66 0.21 12.47
CA PRO A 199 -15.26 0.30 13.81
C PRO A 199 -16.11 1.56 14.01
N ILE A 200 -15.65 2.73 13.56
CA ILE A 200 -16.41 3.99 13.68
C ILE A 200 -17.72 3.90 12.91
N LEU A 201 -17.68 3.41 11.67
CA LEU A 201 -18.89 3.24 10.85
C LEU A 201 -19.85 2.23 11.46
N THR A 202 -19.34 1.08 11.94
CA THR A 202 -20.19 0.05 12.57
C THR A 202 -20.82 0.53 13.89
N SER A 203 -20.11 1.33 14.68
CA SER A 203 -20.68 2.05 15.85
C SER A 203 -21.80 2.98 15.40
N GLY A 204 -21.55 3.83 14.41
CA GLY A 204 -22.57 4.74 13.87
C GLY A 204 -23.83 4.02 13.34
N PHE A 205 -23.65 2.90 12.63
CA PHE A 205 -24.77 2.05 12.19
C PHE A 205 -25.54 1.44 13.37
N SER A 206 -24.85 1.11 14.46
CA SER A 206 -25.47 0.58 15.68
C SER A 206 -26.36 1.63 16.33
N VAL A 207 -25.88 2.87 16.52
CA VAL A 207 -26.70 3.99 17.03
C VAL A 207 -27.91 4.22 16.13
N LEU A 208 -27.71 4.25 14.81
CA LEU A 208 -28.79 4.49 13.86
C LEU A 208 -29.87 3.39 13.94
N THR A 209 -29.45 2.14 14.04
CA THR A 209 -30.37 0.99 14.16
C THR A 209 -31.16 1.06 15.47
N ILE A 210 -30.49 1.38 16.58
CA ILE A 210 -31.15 1.58 17.88
C ILE A 210 -32.17 2.72 17.80
N LEU A 211 -31.79 3.85 17.20
CA LEU A 211 -32.68 5.01 17.02
C LEU A 211 -33.94 4.65 16.23
N ILE A 212 -33.79 3.92 15.12
CA ILE A 212 -34.93 3.47 14.31
C ILE A 212 -35.84 2.56 15.14
N LEU A 213 -35.27 1.59 15.85
CA LEU A 213 -36.03 0.63 16.62
C LEU A 213 -36.76 1.28 17.81
N THR A 214 -36.11 2.20 18.53
CA THR A 214 -36.70 2.88 19.69
C THR A 214 -37.75 3.91 19.30
N PHE A 215 -37.65 4.51 18.11
CA PHE A 215 -38.68 5.39 17.57
C PHE A 215 -40.03 4.67 17.41
N PHE A 216 -40.03 3.39 16.99
CA PHE A 216 -41.26 2.61 16.88
C PHE A 216 -41.75 2.06 18.23
N LEU A 217 -40.84 1.79 19.17
CA LEU A 217 -41.16 1.10 20.43
C LEU A 217 -41.55 2.05 21.58
N VAL A 218 -40.99 3.26 21.63
CA VAL A 218 -41.22 4.24 22.70
C VAL A 218 -42.16 5.33 22.20
N ILE A 219 -43.41 5.29 22.68
CA ILE A 219 -44.48 6.23 22.27
C ILE A 219 -44.19 7.67 22.72
N ASN A 220 -43.32 7.89 23.72
CA ASN A 220 -43.00 9.22 24.24
C ASN A 220 -41.74 9.82 23.58
N PRO A 221 -41.86 10.96 22.85
CA PRO A 221 -40.74 11.59 22.15
C PRO A 221 -39.62 12.08 23.08
N LEU A 222 -39.95 12.54 24.29
CA LEU A 222 -38.96 12.98 25.27
C LEU A 222 -38.13 11.80 25.80
N GLY A 223 -38.78 10.66 26.04
CA GLY A 223 -38.09 9.44 26.46
C GLY A 223 -37.11 8.95 25.41
N ASN A 224 -37.51 8.96 24.14
CA ASN A 224 -36.65 8.57 23.03
C ASN A 224 -35.44 9.50 22.88
N PHE A 225 -35.63 10.82 23.05
CA PHE A 225 -34.53 11.79 23.02
C PHE A 225 -33.46 11.51 24.10
N TRP A 226 -33.88 11.29 25.35
CA TRP A 226 -32.95 10.95 26.44
C TRP A 226 -32.25 9.62 26.21
N LEU A 227 -32.95 8.63 25.65
CA LEU A 227 -32.36 7.34 25.32
C LEU A 227 -31.26 7.47 24.26
N ILE A 228 -31.52 8.19 23.17
CA ILE A 228 -30.53 8.46 22.12
C ILE A 228 -29.31 9.20 22.69
N LEU A 229 -29.54 10.20 23.55
CA LEU A 229 -28.47 10.94 24.21
C LEU A 229 -27.60 10.01 25.07
N THR A 230 -28.22 9.10 25.84
CA THR A 230 -27.48 8.15 26.69
C THR A 230 -26.68 7.13 25.88
N VAL A 231 -27.26 6.56 24.82
CA VAL A 231 -26.58 5.57 23.96
C VAL A 231 -25.40 6.21 23.25
N THR A 232 -25.62 7.38 22.62
CA THR A 232 -24.55 8.14 21.97
C THR A 232 -23.44 8.49 22.95
N SER A 233 -23.79 8.90 24.18
CA SER A 233 -22.78 9.22 25.18
C SER A 233 -21.95 8.01 25.60
N VAL A 234 -22.57 6.84 25.75
CA VAL A 234 -21.86 5.61 26.10
C VAL A 234 -20.88 5.22 24.99
N GLU A 235 -21.31 5.27 23.74
CA GLU A 235 -20.43 4.95 22.60
C GLU A 235 -19.26 5.93 22.48
N LEU A 236 -19.52 7.24 22.54
CA LEU A 236 -18.46 8.25 22.53
C LEU A 236 -17.48 8.07 23.68
N GLY A 237 -17.95 7.66 24.86
CA GLY A 237 -17.05 7.42 25.98
C GLY A 237 -16.25 6.14 25.86
N VAL A 238 -16.78 5.07 25.28
CA VAL A 238 -15.99 3.89 24.96
C VAL A 238 -14.90 4.25 23.96
N LEU A 239 -15.24 4.86 22.83
CA LEU A 239 -14.27 5.23 21.79
C LEU A 239 -13.21 6.22 22.30
N GLY A 240 -13.65 7.27 22.99
CA GLY A 240 -12.76 8.30 23.51
C GLY A 240 -11.82 7.79 24.60
N LEU A 241 -12.33 7.01 25.56
CA LEU A 241 -11.49 6.48 26.63
C LEU A 241 -10.55 5.37 26.14
N MET A 242 -10.95 4.53 25.18
CA MET A 242 -10.04 3.56 24.54
C MET A 242 -8.86 4.28 23.89
N THR A 243 -9.13 5.37 23.18
CA THR A 243 -8.09 6.22 22.56
C THR A 243 -7.15 6.81 23.60
N LEU A 244 -7.68 7.39 24.68
CA LEU A 244 -6.86 7.95 25.76
C LEU A 244 -6.04 6.89 26.51
N TRP A 245 -6.50 5.64 26.51
CA TRP A 245 -5.80 4.51 27.11
C TRP A 245 -4.80 3.83 26.14
N ASN A 246 -4.64 4.36 24.91
CA ASN A 246 -3.82 3.77 23.85
C ASN A 246 -4.20 2.31 23.52
N VAL A 247 -5.50 2.02 23.46
CA VAL A 247 -6.06 0.76 22.94
C VAL A 247 -6.50 0.98 21.50
#